data_AF-A0A7S2RY49-F1
#
_entry.id   AF-A0A7S2RY49-F1
#
_cell.length_a   1.000
_cell.length_b   1.000
_cell.length_c   1.000
_cell.angle_alpha   90.00
_cell.angle_beta   90.00
_cell.angle_gamma   90.00
#
_symmetry.space_group_name_H-M   'P 1'
#
loop_
_entity.id
_entity.type
_entity.pdbx_description
1 polymer ?
#
loop_
_entity_poly.entity_id
_entity_poly.type
_entity_poly.pdbx_seq_one_letter_code
_entity_poly.pdbx_strand_id
1 'polypeptide(L)'
;ATESPPATAPPPFFFFSLFLFRAEQVELHDGEKVEAVVMRHDKRATVCVSSQVGCAMGCRFCATGTMGIVGDLSAGEIIEQLLHANVEARIRNVVFMGMGEPLNNLNAVLQSLRAMSDSKRFGLKGGHLTVSTVGVIKNMRRLTEEMPSVSLA
;
A
#
# COMPACT_ATOMS: atom_id res chain seq x y z
N ALA A 1 -16.80 33.39 -15.11
CA ALA A 1 -15.45 33.56 -14.55
C ALA A 1 -15.62 33.81 -13.07
N THR A 2 -15.52 32.75 -12.26
CA THR A 2 -15.61 32.84 -10.79
C THR A 2 -14.22 32.52 -10.27
N GLU A 3 -13.55 33.55 -9.77
CA GLU A 3 -12.19 33.49 -9.21
C GLU A 3 -12.12 32.47 -8.07
N SER A 4 -11.14 31.59 -8.17
CA SER A 4 -10.69 30.69 -7.12
C SER A 4 -10.05 31.50 -5.97
N PRO A 5 -10.38 31.24 -4.69
CA PRO A 5 -9.75 31.94 -3.59
C PRO A 5 -8.27 31.52 -3.44
N PRO A 6 -7.39 32.41 -2.96
CA PRO A 6 -5.96 32.14 -2.84
C PRO A 6 -5.69 31.13 -1.74
N ALA A 7 -4.74 30.22 -2.00
CA ALA A 7 -4.25 29.21 -1.08
C ALA A 7 -3.66 29.89 0.18
N THR A 8 -4.39 29.87 1.27
CA THR A 8 -3.87 30.23 2.59
C THR A 8 -2.91 29.14 3.06
N ALA A 9 -1.72 29.54 3.50
CA ALA A 9 -0.71 28.62 4.03
C ALA A 9 -1.31 27.79 5.20
N PRO A 10 -1.13 26.47 5.22
CA PRO A 10 -1.75 25.63 6.23
C PRO A 10 -1.09 25.86 7.61
N PRO A 11 -1.84 25.66 8.71
CA PRO A 11 -1.37 25.92 10.07
C PRO A 11 -0.15 25.03 10.43
N PRO A 12 0.69 25.43 11.42
CA PRO A 12 1.95 24.73 11.74
C PRO A 12 1.79 23.26 12.15
N PHE A 13 0.62 22.84 12.65
CA PHE A 13 0.30 21.43 12.90
C PHE A 13 0.17 20.58 11.62
N PHE A 14 -0.20 21.20 10.50
CA PHE A 14 -0.32 20.55 9.19
C PHE A 14 1.07 20.16 8.65
N PHE A 15 2.08 20.99 8.92
CA PHE A 15 3.48 20.69 8.60
C PHE A 15 4.03 19.50 9.39
N PHE A 16 3.62 19.35 10.66
CA PHE A 16 4.06 18.22 11.50
C PHE A 16 3.43 16.89 11.03
N SER A 17 2.16 16.92 10.61
CA SER A 17 1.46 15.77 10.01
C SER A 17 2.10 15.35 8.68
N LEU A 18 2.44 16.32 7.82
CA LEU A 18 3.12 16.07 6.54
C LEU A 18 4.52 15.45 6.72
N PHE A 19 5.15 15.67 7.88
CA PHE A 19 6.46 15.07 8.21
C PHE A 19 6.34 13.60 8.63
N LEU A 20 5.20 13.23 9.22
CA LEU A 20 4.94 11.87 9.68
C LEU A 20 4.27 11.00 8.61
N PHE A 21 3.44 11.58 7.75
CA PHE A 21 2.74 10.89 6.68
C PHE A 21 3.08 11.54 5.34
N ARG A 22 3.76 10.78 4.48
CA ARG A 22 4.14 11.23 3.16
C ARG A 22 3.56 10.30 2.10
N ALA A 23 2.69 10.85 1.26
CA ALA A 23 2.17 10.16 0.09
C ALA A 23 3.09 10.40 -1.11
N GLU A 24 3.41 9.33 -1.83
CA GLU A 24 4.21 9.34 -3.05
C GLU A 24 3.41 8.65 -4.16
N GLN A 25 3.39 9.28 -5.34
CA GLN A 25 2.82 8.66 -6.55
C GLN A 25 3.88 7.80 -7.22
N VAL A 26 3.52 6.55 -7.51
CA VAL A 26 4.31 5.62 -8.29
C VAL A 26 3.61 5.43 -9.62
N GLU A 27 4.31 5.74 -10.71
CA GLU A 27 3.83 5.54 -12.07
C GLU A 27 4.18 4.12 -12.52
N LEU A 28 3.16 3.38 -12.96
CA LEU A 28 3.26 1.99 -13.36
C LEU A 28 3.77 1.87 -14.81
N HIS A 29 4.08 0.65 -15.24
CA HIS A 29 4.60 0.41 -16.59
C HIS A 29 3.62 0.79 -17.72
N ASP A 30 2.32 0.78 -17.44
CA ASP A 30 1.25 1.13 -18.37
C ASP A 30 0.85 2.62 -18.32
N GLY A 31 1.53 3.43 -17.49
CA GLY A 31 1.27 4.86 -17.32
C GLY A 31 0.18 5.20 -16.30
N GLU A 32 -0.47 4.18 -15.71
CA GLU A 32 -1.37 4.39 -14.57
C GLU A 32 -0.58 4.77 -13.31
N LYS A 33 -1.27 5.32 -12.32
CA LYS A 33 -0.64 5.82 -11.09
C LYS A 33 -1.28 5.22 -9.86
N VAL A 34 -0.45 4.81 -8.92
CA VAL A 34 -0.87 4.41 -7.58
C VAL A 34 -0.19 5.28 -6.53
N GLU A 35 -0.80 5.33 -5.35
CA GLU A 35 -0.22 6.00 -4.20
C GLU A 35 0.37 4.99 -3.22
N ALA A 36 1.56 5.31 -2.71
CA ALA A 36 2.18 4.67 -1.57
C ALA A 36 2.32 5.70 -0.44
N VAL A 37 2.01 5.31 0.79
CA VAL A 37 2.08 6.24 1.94
C VAL A 37 3.10 5.76 2.96
N VAL A 38 4.12 6.56 3.20
CA VAL A 38 5.12 6.35 4.25
C VAL A 38 4.63 6.98 5.54
N MET A 39 4.51 6.18 6.58
CA MET A 39 4.09 6.57 7.93
C MET A 39 5.26 6.39 8.89
N ARG A 40 5.79 7.49 9.38
CA ARG A 40 6.90 7.53 10.33
C ARG A 40 6.37 7.57 11.75
N HIS A 41 7.01 6.79 12.60
CA HIS A 41 6.87 6.82 14.05
C HIS A 41 8.27 6.89 14.66
N ASP A 42 8.37 7.26 15.94
CA ASP A 42 9.65 7.49 16.63
C ASP A 42 10.72 6.41 16.42
N LYS A 43 10.31 5.13 16.34
CA LYS A 43 11.23 3.98 16.24
C LYS A 43 11.00 3.09 15.01
N ARG A 44 10.01 3.39 14.18
CA ARG A 44 9.64 2.53 13.04
C ARG A 44 9.03 3.35 11.91
N ALA A 45 9.20 2.88 10.69
CA ALA A 45 8.50 3.39 9.52
C ALA A 45 7.68 2.26 8.88
N THR A 46 6.43 2.58 8.54
CA THR A 46 5.48 1.71 7.87
C THR A 46 5.20 2.26 6.48
N VAL A 47 5.15 1.41 5.47
CA VAL A 47 4.62 1.80 4.15
C VAL A 47 3.26 1.16 3.94
N CYS A 48 2.32 1.96 3.46
CA CYS A 48 1.04 1.52 2.92
C CYS A 48 1.20 1.33 1.41
N VAL A 49 1.00 0.11 0.92
CA VAL A 49 1.14 -0.23 -0.50
C VAL A 49 -0.19 -0.57 -1.14
N SER A 50 -0.28 -0.23 -2.42
CA SER A 50 -1.37 -0.55 -3.32
C SER A 50 -1.14 -1.91 -4.00
N SER A 51 -2.24 -2.60 -4.30
CA SER A 51 -2.27 -3.93 -4.94
C SER A 51 -3.00 -3.96 -6.27
N GLN A 52 -3.83 -2.94 -6.54
CA GLN A 52 -4.57 -2.76 -7.79
C GLN A 52 -4.66 -1.26 -8.10
N VAL A 53 -4.90 -0.91 -9.37
CA VAL A 53 -5.34 0.44 -9.75
C VAL A 53 -6.87 0.48 -9.64
N GLY A 54 -7.37 1.26 -8.69
CA GLY A 54 -8.78 1.25 -8.30
C GLY A 54 -9.16 0.01 -7.47
N CYS A 55 -10.46 -0.25 -7.29
CA CYS A 55 -10.94 -1.41 -6.54
C CYS A 55 -12.35 -1.85 -6.98
N ALA A 56 -12.52 -3.14 -7.24
CA ALA A 56 -13.80 -3.73 -7.68
C ALA A 56 -14.82 -3.93 -6.55
N MET A 57 -14.44 -3.74 -5.29
CA MET A 57 -15.29 -4.10 -4.14
C MET A 57 -16.47 -3.16 -3.91
N GLY A 58 -16.46 -1.96 -4.49
CA GLY A 58 -17.61 -1.04 -4.44
C GLY A 58 -17.92 -0.48 -3.04
N CYS A 59 -16.94 -0.45 -2.13
CA CYS A 59 -17.12 0.12 -0.79
C CYS A 59 -17.44 1.62 -0.90
N ARG A 60 -18.67 2.02 -0.55
CA ARG A 60 -19.17 3.40 -0.77
C ARG A 60 -18.42 4.48 0.03
N PHE A 61 -17.76 4.09 1.11
CA PHE A 61 -16.94 5.00 1.94
C PHE A 61 -15.51 5.13 1.42
N CYS A 62 -15.09 4.28 0.48
CA CYS A 62 -13.73 4.24 -0.04
C CYS A 62 -13.67 4.95 -1.40
N ALA A 63 -12.78 5.94 -1.54
CA ALA A 63 -12.60 6.68 -2.78
C ALA A 63 -12.23 5.76 -3.96
N THR A 64 -11.38 4.76 -3.75
CA THR A 64 -11.02 3.80 -4.81
C THR A 64 -12.15 2.83 -5.15
N GLY A 65 -13.05 2.58 -4.19
CA GLY A 65 -14.23 1.74 -4.40
C GLY A 65 -15.28 2.40 -5.30
N THR A 66 -15.31 3.74 -5.39
CA THR A 66 -16.23 4.46 -6.28
C THR A 66 -15.66 4.69 -7.69
N MET A 67 -14.34 4.57 -7.87
CA MET A 67 -13.65 4.70 -9.16
C MET A 67 -13.80 3.46 -10.06
N GLY A 68 -14.12 2.30 -9.48
CA GLY A 68 -14.08 1.01 -10.18
C GLY A 68 -12.66 0.44 -10.23
N ILE A 69 -12.50 -0.69 -10.93
CA ILE A 69 -11.20 -1.36 -11.12
C ILE A 69 -10.66 -1.07 -12.51
N VAL A 70 -9.38 -0.71 -12.59
CA VAL A 70 -8.64 -0.57 -13.85
C VAL A 70 -7.81 -1.83 -14.11
N GLY A 71 -7.05 -2.29 -13.12
CA GLY A 71 -6.21 -3.48 -13.27
C GLY A 71 -5.45 -3.90 -12.02
N ASP A 72 -4.84 -5.09 -12.08
CA ASP A 72 -3.99 -5.65 -11.03
C ASP A 72 -2.54 -5.19 -11.19
N LEU A 73 -1.87 -4.90 -10.07
CA LEU A 73 -0.42 -4.64 -10.09
C LEU A 73 0.36 -5.96 -10.17
N SER A 74 1.46 -5.95 -10.90
CA SER A 74 2.46 -7.01 -10.83
C SER A 74 3.18 -7.01 -9.47
N ALA A 75 3.82 -8.15 -9.15
CA ALA A 75 4.63 -8.23 -7.94
C ALA A 75 5.80 -7.23 -7.94
N GLY A 76 6.31 -6.87 -9.13
CA GLY A 76 7.36 -5.87 -9.30
C GLY A 76 6.89 -4.48 -8.90
N GLU A 77 5.72 -4.06 -9.39
CA GLU A 77 5.11 -2.75 -9.08
C GLU A 77 4.71 -2.61 -7.60
N ILE A 78 4.31 -3.71 -6.95
CA ILE A 78 4.10 -3.71 -5.50
C ILE A 78 5.42 -3.50 -4.75
N ILE A 79 6.50 -4.14 -5.20
CA ILE A 79 7.83 -4.03 -4.59
C ILE A 79 8.46 -2.67 -4.85
N GLU A 80 8.20 -2.06 -6.01
CA GLU A 80 8.69 -0.73 -6.37
C GLU A 80 8.22 0.33 -5.36
N GLN A 81 6.95 0.28 -4.93
CA GLN A 81 6.44 1.14 -3.86
C GLN A 81 7.25 1.02 -2.56
N LEU A 82 7.67 -0.20 -2.19
CA LEU A 82 8.54 -0.41 -1.03
C LEU A 82 9.96 0.12 -1.27
N LEU A 83 10.49 0.03 -2.48
CA LEU A 83 11.81 0.55 -2.83
C LEU A 83 11.84 2.08 -2.72
N HIS A 84 10.85 2.76 -3.31
CA HIS A 84 10.67 4.21 -3.20
C HIS A 84 10.55 4.64 -1.72
N ALA A 85 9.68 3.97 -0.96
CA ALA A 85 9.53 4.23 0.47
C ALA A 85 10.83 4.02 1.27
N ASN A 86 11.70 3.09 0.85
CA ASN A 86 12.99 2.85 1.52
C ASN A 86 14.04 3.93 1.24
N VAL A 87 13.95 4.62 0.09
CA VAL A 87 14.78 5.81 -0.17
C VAL A 87 14.43 6.91 0.83
N GLU A 88 13.14 7.02 1.16
CA GLU A 88 12.65 8.03 2.09
C GLU A 88 12.93 7.66 3.57
N ALA A 89 12.67 6.42 4.00
CA ALA A 89 12.80 5.98 5.38
C ALA A 89 13.15 4.49 5.45
N ARG A 90 13.88 4.04 6.48
CA ARG A 90 14.11 2.60 6.68
C ARG A 90 12.81 1.89 7.05
N ILE A 91 12.13 1.30 6.07
CA ILE A 91 10.84 0.64 6.26
C ILE A 91 11.05 -0.69 6.96
N ARG A 92 10.24 -0.92 8.00
CA ARG A 92 10.22 -2.18 8.75
C ARG A 92 8.86 -2.86 8.75
N ASN A 93 7.80 -2.11 8.42
CA ASN A 93 6.43 -2.58 8.39
C ASN A 93 5.81 -2.28 7.02
N VAL A 94 5.06 -3.23 6.47
CA VAL A 94 4.34 -3.08 5.21
C VAL A 94 2.89 -3.45 5.45
N VAL A 95 1.97 -2.58 5.04
CA VAL A 95 0.54 -2.83 5.12
C VAL A 95 -0.09 -2.71 3.74
N PHE A 96 -0.87 -3.71 3.33
CA PHE A 96 -1.65 -3.67 2.10
C PHE A 96 -3.01 -3.02 2.39
N MET A 97 -3.00 -1.69 2.45
CA MET A 97 -4.19 -0.86 2.73
C MET A 97 -4.27 0.34 1.77
N GLY A 98 -3.51 0.30 0.66
CA GLY A 98 -3.55 1.31 -0.39
C GLY A 98 -4.73 1.06 -1.32
N MET A 99 -4.50 1.23 -2.61
CA MET A 99 -5.50 0.97 -3.64
C MET A 99 -5.66 -0.54 -3.89
N GLY A 100 -6.91 -0.99 -4.07
CA GLY A 100 -7.24 -2.38 -4.40
C GLY A 100 -7.59 -3.30 -3.23
N GLU A 101 -8.15 -4.47 -3.56
CA GLU A 101 -8.35 -5.59 -2.64
C GLU A 101 -7.22 -6.60 -2.84
N PRO A 102 -6.28 -6.74 -1.89
CA PRO A 102 -5.08 -7.55 -2.05
C PRO A 102 -5.40 -9.02 -2.35
N LEU A 103 -6.47 -9.56 -1.77
CA LEU A 103 -6.83 -10.96 -2.00
C LEU A 103 -7.42 -11.20 -3.39
N ASN A 104 -7.90 -10.19 -4.11
CA ASN A 104 -8.27 -10.34 -5.52
C ASN A 104 -7.03 -10.46 -6.42
N ASN A 105 -5.91 -9.89 -6.00
CA ASN A 105 -4.59 -10.01 -6.64
C ASN A 105 -3.62 -10.92 -5.86
N LEU A 106 -4.12 -12.05 -5.34
CA LEU A 106 -3.37 -12.87 -4.38
C LEU A 106 -2.02 -13.37 -4.92
N ASN A 107 -1.92 -13.72 -6.20
CA ASN A 107 -0.68 -14.29 -6.74
C ASN A 107 0.48 -13.27 -6.73
N ALA A 108 0.22 -12.02 -7.13
CA ALA A 108 1.23 -10.95 -7.08
C ALA A 108 1.55 -10.55 -5.63
N VAL A 109 0.53 -10.52 -4.77
CA VAL A 109 0.70 -10.26 -3.33
C VAL A 109 1.57 -11.34 -2.67
N LEU A 110 1.34 -12.62 -2.93
CA LEU A 110 2.18 -13.69 -2.39
C LEU A 110 3.63 -13.61 -2.88
N GLN A 111 3.84 -13.30 -4.16
CA GLN A 111 5.19 -13.13 -4.71
C GLN A 111 5.92 -11.94 -4.08
N SER A 112 5.24 -10.80 -3.92
CA SER A 112 5.81 -9.62 -3.26
C SER A 112 6.10 -9.90 -1.78
N LEU A 113 5.18 -10.52 -1.03
CA LEU A 113 5.39 -10.91 0.37
C LEU A 113 6.60 -11.85 0.55
N ARG A 114 6.77 -12.83 -0.35
CA ARG A 114 7.95 -13.71 -0.35
C ARG A 114 9.23 -12.92 -0.61
N ALA A 115 9.22 -12.00 -1.57
CA ALA A 115 10.36 -11.14 -1.85
C ALA A 115 10.70 -10.23 -0.66
N MET A 116 9.69 -9.67 0.01
CA MET A 116 9.83 -8.85 1.22
C MET A 116 10.39 -9.63 2.40
N SER A 117 10.02 -10.91 2.53
CA SER A 117 10.44 -11.76 3.65
C SER A 117 11.82 -12.40 3.45
N ASP A 118 12.29 -12.50 2.19
CA ASP A 118 13.59 -13.09 1.86
C ASP A 118 14.73 -12.30 2.52
N SER A 119 15.55 -13.00 3.31
CA SER A 119 16.68 -12.44 4.05
C SER A 119 17.80 -11.91 3.16
N LYS A 120 17.88 -12.38 1.91
CA LYS A 120 18.83 -11.88 0.90
C LYS A 120 18.32 -10.61 0.20
N ARG A 121 17.06 -10.25 0.41
CA ARG A 121 16.41 -9.06 -0.16
C ARG A 121 16.11 -8.06 0.96
N PHE A 122 14.86 -7.95 1.39
CA PHE A 122 14.45 -6.97 2.39
C PHE A 122 14.50 -7.51 3.83
N GLY A 123 14.43 -8.83 4.02
CA GLY A 123 14.52 -9.47 5.33
C GLY A 123 13.49 -8.97 6.34
N LEU A 124 12.27 -8.67 5.88
CA LEU A 124 11.17 -8.28 6.76
C LEU A 124 10.61 -9.51 7.47
N LYS A 125 10.29 -9.36 8.75
CA LYS A 125 9.64 -10.44 9.51
C LYS A 125 8.17 -10.52 9.12
N GLY A 126 7.62 -11.72 9.01
CA GLY A 126 6.20 -11.92 8.65
C GLY A 126 5.24 -11.11 9.52
N GLY A 127 5.48 -11.03 10.83
CA GLY A 127 4.65 -10.23 11.76
C GLY A 127 4.72 -8.71 11.55
N HIS A 128 5.51 -8.23 10.59
CA HIS A 128 5.53 -6.83 10.16
C HIS A 128 4.94 -6.62 8.77
N LEU A 129 4.45 -7.68 8.13
CA LEU A 129 3.72 -7.65 6.88
C LEU A 129 2.25 -7.91 7.22
N THR A 130 1.38 -6.97 6.86
CA THR A 130 -0.06 -7.06 7.11
C THR A 130 -0.83 -6.97 5.81
N VAL A 131 -1.64 -7.99 5.52
CA VAL A 131 -2.56 -7.99 4.38
C VAL A 131 -3.95 -7.69 4.90
N SER A 132 -4.53 -6.57 4.48
CA SER A 132 -5.94 -6.26 4.78
C SER A 132 -6.87 -6.84 3.72
N THR A 133 -8.07 -7.24 4.12
CA THR A 133 -9.09 -7.73 3.18
C THR A 133 -10.50 -7.35 3.60
N VAL A 134 -11.39 -7.17 2.62
CA VAL A 134 -12.84 -7.05 2.85
C VAL A 134 -13.57 -8.38 3.04
N GLY A 135 -12.85 -9.51 3.01
CA GLY A 135 -13.40 -10.83 3.35
C GLY A 135 -13.46 -11.84 2.19
N VAL A 136 -12.42 -11.94 1.36
CA VAL A 136 -12.34 -12.94 0.28
C VAL A 136 -11.95 -14.32 0.84
N ILE A 137 -12.91 -15.01 1.47
CA ILE A 137 -12.69 -16.22 2.31
C ILE A 137 -11.78 -17.27 1.66
N LYS A 138 -12.00 -17.59 0.38
CA LYS A 138 -11.19 -18.60 -0.34
C LYS A 138 -9.71 -18.22 -0.34
N ASN A 139 -9.42 -16.95 -0.58
CA ASN A 139 -8.05 -16.44 -0.69
C ASN A 139 -7.46 -16.12 0.68
N MET A 140 -8.28 -15.83 1.70
CA MET A 140 -7.82 -15.74 3.09
C MET A 140 -7.20 -17.06 3.55
N ARG A 141 -7.91 -18.18 3.35
CA ARG A 141 -7.42 -19.52 3.69
C ARG A 141 -6.10 -19.82 2.99
N ARG A 142 -6.07 -19.56 1.68
CA ARG A 142 -4.89 -19.78 0.86
C ARG A 142 -3.69 -18.93 1.30
N LEU A 143 -3.91 -17.66 1.67
CA LEU A 143 -2.85 -16.80 2.23
C LEU A 143 -2.32 -17.35 3.55
N THR A 144 -3.20 -17.76 4.46
CA THR A 144 -2.79 -18.31 5.77
C THR A 144 -2.07 -19.66 5.65
N GLU A 145 -2.37 -20.45 4.63
CA GLU A 145 -1.67 -21.71 4.33
C GLU A 145 -0.28 -21.44 3.71
N GLU A 146 -0.20 -20.53 2.73
CA GLU A 146 1.05 -20.28 1.99
C GLU A 146 2.03 -19.35 2.74
N MET A 147 1.54 -18.46 3.62
CA MET A 147 2.32 -17.46 4.36
C MET A 147 1.82 -17.30 5.81
N PRO A 148 1.90 -18.34 6.67
CA PRO A 148 1.30 -18.36 8.01
C PRO A 148 1.87 -17.31 8.98
N SER A 149 3.06 -16.77 8.71
CA SER A 149 3.68 -15.74 9.54
C SER A 149 3.18 -14.32 9.26
N VAL A 150 2.46 -14.09 8.17
CA VAL A 150 1.93 -12.78 7.77
C VAL A 150 0.66 -12.46 8.56
N SER A 151 0.52 -11.21 8.99
CA SER A 151 -0.69 -10.77 9.67
C SER A 151 -1.82 -10.56 8.67
N LEU A 152 -2.98 -11.17 8.93
CA LEU A 152 -4.22 -10.92 8.19
C LEU A 152 -5.11 -9.98 9.02
N ALA A 153 -5.65 -8.94 8.39
CA ALA A 153 -6.51 -7.94 9.02
C ALA A 153 -7.82 -7.74 8.26
#